data_AF-D4MQ71-F1
#
_entry.id   AF-D4MQ71-F1
#
_cell.length_a   1.000
_cell.length_b   1.000
_cell.length_c   1.000
_cell.angle_alpha   90.00
_cell.angle_beta   90.00
_cell.angle_gamma   90.00
#
_symmetry.space_group_name_H-M   'P 1'
#
loop_
_entity.id
_entity.type
_entity.pdbx_description
1 polymer ?
#
loop_
_entity_poly.entity_id
_entity_poly.type
_entity_poly.pdbx_seq_one_letter_code
_entity_poly.pdbx_strand_id
1 'polypeptide(L)' 'MNTPTTETERLILRKFTEDDLEALYQIYCDEEVNAFLPWFPLKTMPWWNM' A
#
# COMPACT_ATOMS: atom_id res chain seq x y z
N MET A 1 -15.73 -8.65 -10.75
CA MET A 1 -14.43 -9.34 -10.80
C MET A 1 -13.42 -8.32 -11.31
N ASN A 2 -13.00 -7.36 -10.47
CA ASN A 2 -12.47 -6.09 -10.97
C ASN A 2 -10.93 -5.99 -10.94
N THR A 3 -10.25 -6.98 -10.37
CA THR A 3 -8.79 -7.03 -10.31
C THR A 3 -8.34 -8.48 -10.48
N PRO A 4 -8.30 -9.00 -11.73
CA PRO A 4 -7.68 -10.28 -12.02
C PRO A 4 -6.15 -10.18 -11.83
N THR A 5 -5.52 -11.27 -11.40
CA THR A 5 -4.06 -11.33 -11.30
C THR A 5 -3.43 -11.23 -12.69
N THR A 6 -2.43 -10.38 -12.86
CA THR A 6 -1.68 -10.20 -14.11
C THR A 6 -0.19 -10.10 -13.82
N GLU A 7 0.65 -10.69 -14.68
CA GLU A 7 2.09 -10.77 -14.50
C GLU A 7 2.83 -10.27 -15.74
N THR A 8 3.99 -9.67 -15.53
CA THR A 8 4.96 -9.27 -16.54
C THR A 8 6.34 -9.78 -16.12
N GLU A 9 7.37 -9.56 -16.94
CA GLU A 9 8.75 -9.97 -16.60
C GLU A 9 9.27 -9.40 -15.27
N ARG A 10 8.74 -8.26 -14.80
CA ARG A 10 9.24 -7.55 -13.61
C ARG A 10 8.23 -7.33 -12.51
N LEU A 11 6.93 -7.48 -12.79
CA LEU A 11 5.86 -7.02 -11.90
C LEU A 11 4.67 -7.98 -11.91
N ILE A 12 4.02 -8.10 -10.75
CA ILE A 12 2.77 -8.82 -10.54
C ILE A 12 1.73 -7.82 -10.01
N LEU A 13 0.57 -7.74 -10.68
CA LEU A 13 -0.62 -7.08 -10.16
C LEU A 13 -1.54 -8.15 -9.58
N ARG A 14 -1.75 -8.13 -8.26
CA ARG A 14 -2.65 -9.03 -7.55
C ARG A 14 -3.50 -8.26 -6.54
N LYS A 15 -4.50 -8.93 -5.97
CA LYS A 15 -5.19 -8.40 -4.80
C LYS A 15 -4.25 -8.32 -3.61
N PHE A 16 -4.41 -7.27 -2.81
CA PHE A 16 -3.73 -7.15 -1.53
C PHE A 16 -4.22 -8.22 -0.54
N THR A 17 -3.31 -8.67 0.32
CA THR A 17 -3.56 -9.52 1.49
C THR A 17 -3.16 -8.78 2.76
N GLU A 18 -3.43 -9.36 3.93
CA GLU A 18 -3.02 -8.76 5.21
C GLU A 18 -1.50 -8.59 5.33
N ASP A 19 -0.73 -9.48 4.70
CA ASP A 19 0.74 -9.41 4.68
C ASP A 19 1.28 -8.15 3.99
N ASP A 20 0.47 -7.49 3.15
CA ASP A 20 0.87 -6.27 2.44
C ASP A 20 0.68 -4.99 3.28
N LEU A 21 0.04 -5.08 4.46
CA LEU A 21 -0.34 -3.91 5.26
C LEU A 21 0.87 -3.05 5.66
N GLU A 22 1.99 -3.69 6.00
CA GLU A 22 3.22 -2.97 6.33
C GLU A 22 3.75 -2.19 5.13
N ALA A 23 3.83 -2.82 3.96
CA ALA A 23 4.28 -2.15 2.73
C ALA A 23 3.35 -1.00 2.33
N LEU A 24 2.04 -1.18 2.49
CA LEU A 24 1.06 -0.11 2.27
C LEU A 24 1.25 1.04 3.26
N TYR A 25 1.45 0.74 4.56
CA TYR A 25 1.72 1.76 5.57
C TYR A 25 2.96 2.60 5.21
N GLN A 26 4.06 1.95 4.83
CA GLN A 26 5.28 2.64 4.43
C GLN A 26 5.04 3.57 3.23
N ILE A 27 4.31 3.10 2.21
CA ILE A 27 3.95 3.92 1.04
C ILE A 27 3.09 5.12 1.45
N TYR A 28 2.09 4.94 2.32
CA TYR A 28 1.16 6.00 2.72
C TYR A 28 1.72 6.96 3.78
N CYS A 29 2.77 6.57 4.50
CA CYS A 29 3.46 7.43 5.47
C CYS A 29 4.45 8.40 4.80
N ASP A 30 4.97 8.01 3.63
CA ASP A 30 5.95 8.80 2.88
C ASP A 30 5.36 10.11 2.34
N GLU A 31 5.95 11.24 2.73
CA GLU A 31 5.43 12.57 2.39
C GLU A 31 5.63 12.93 0.92
N GLU A 32 6.72 12.48 0.30
CA GLU A 32 7.03 12.79 -1.10
C GLU A 32 6.13 11.98 -2.04
N VAL A 33 5.97 10.69 -1.74
CA VAL A 33 5.09 9.78 -2.52
C VAL A 33 3.64 10.24 -2.48
N ASN A 34 3.19 10.79 -1.35
CA ASN A 34 1.80 11.23 -1.16
C ASN A 34 1.57 12.71 -1.53
N ALA A 35 2.58 13.43 -2.02
CA ALA A 35 2.52 14.89 -2.25
C ALA A 35 1.36 15.35 -3.15
N PHE A 36 0.89 14.49 -4.05
CA PHE A 36 -0.20 14.78 -5.01
C PHE A 36 -1.52 14.08 -4.69
N LEU A 37 -1.59 13.31 -3.60
CA LEU A 37 -2.81 12.66 -3.18
C LEU A 37 -3.67 13.62 -2.36
N PRO A 38 -5.02 13.49 -2.41
CA PRO A 38 -5.93 14.45 -1.77
C PRO A 38 -6.01 14.31 -0.24
N TRP A 39 -5.12 13.53 0.38
CA TRP A 39 -5.10 13.23 1.81
C TRP A 39 -3.71 13.47 2.41
N PHE A 40 -3.66 13.71 3.72
CA PHE A 40 -2.39 13.83 4.44
C PHE A 40 -1.69 12.47 4.56
N PRO A 41 -0.34 12.43 4.52
CA PRO A 41 0.42 11.21 4.78
C PRO A 41 0.04 10.61 6.13
N LEU A 42 -0.08 9.28 6.18
CA LEU A 42 -0.45 8.55 7.37
C LEU A 42 0.66 8.65 8.43
N LYS A 43 0.36 9.15 9.62
CA LYS A 43 1.40 9.42 10.65
C LYS A 43 1.55 8.34 11.70
N THR A 44 0.55 7.50 11.87
CA THR A 44 0.54 6.46 12.91
C THR A 44 -0.03 5.20 12.33
N MET A 45 0.69 4.09 12.46
CA MET A 45 0.11 2.78 12.24
C MET A 45 -0.78 2.48 13.44
N PRO A 46 -2.11 2.33 13.27
CA PRO A 46 -2.96 1.93 14.37
C PRO A 46 -2.65 0.45 14.66
N TRP A 47 -1.90 0.20 15.73
CA TRP A 47 -1.80 -1.09 16.44
C TRP A 47 -1.10 -2.24 15.70
N TRP A 48 0.21 -2.39 15.95
CA TRP A 48 0.91 -3.68 15.92
C TRP A 48 1.31 -4.04 17.35
N ASN A 49 0.36 -4.60 18.11
CA ASN A 49 0.58 -5.32 19.37
C ASN A 49 -0.60 -6.28 19.55
N MET A 50 -0.64 -7.34 18.75
CA MET A 50 -1.32 -8.61 19.02
C MET A 50 -0.56 -9.73 18.34
#